data_AF-A0A420GH75-F1
#
_entry.id   AF-A0A420GH75-F1
#
_cell.length_a   1.000
_cell.length_b   1.000
_cell.length_c   1.000
_cell.angle_alpha   90.00
_cell.angle_beta   90.00
_cell.angle_gamma   90.00
#
_symmetry.space_group_name_H-M   'P 1'
#
loop_
_entity.id
_entity.type
_entity.pdbx_description
1 polymer ?
#
loop_
_entity_poly.entity_id
_entity_poly.type
_entity_poly.pdbx_seq_one_letter_code
_entity_poly.pdbx_strand_id
1 'polypeptide(L)' 'MDPTTATPRRSPNVNRDQKLKILTLYGAGHGRKEIAEHLKITRAQVKYTITTGQLYG' A
#
# COMPACT_ATOMS: atom_id res chain seq x y z
N MET A 1 0.82 1.74 38.31
CA MET A 1 0.43 2.66 37.22
C MET A 1 1.15 2.20 35.95
N ASP A 2 0.50 1.21 35.36
CA ASP A 2 0.38 0.78 33.96
C ASP A 2 1.59 0.90 33.00
N PRO A 3 2.11 -0.23 32.51
CA PRO A 3 3.11 -0.26 31.46
C PRO A 3 2.44 -0.44 30.10
N THR A 4 2.35 0.59 29.24
CA THR A 4 2.23 0.31 27.79
C THR A 4 2.75 1.47 26.94
N THR A 5 4.05 1.48 26.70
CA THR A 5 4.64 2.04 25.48
C THR A 5 4.07 1.27 24.28
N ALA A 6 2.96 1.74 23.71
CA ALA A 6 2.38 1.18 22.50
C ALA A 6 3.37 1.39 21.34
N THR A 7 4.14 0.33 21.02
CA THR A 7 4.99 0.31 19.83
C THR A 7 4.08 0.51 18.62
N PRO A 8 4.40 1.42 17.68
CA PRO A 8 3.55 1.63 16.50
C PRO A 8 3.39 0.29 15.76
N ARG A 9 2.16 -0.20 15.73
CA ARG A 9 1.78 -1.44 15.07
C ARG A 9 2.11 -1.28 13.59
N ARG A 10 3.23 -1.84 13.14
CA ARG A 10 3.61 -1.81 11.72
C ARG A 10 2.47 -2.46 10.95
N SER A 11 1.82 -1.69 10.08
CA SER A 11 0.78 -2.23 9.22
C SER A 11 1.37 -3.38 8.39
N PRO A 12 0.61 -4.45 8.14
CA PRO A 12 1.10 -5.58 7.37
C PRO A 12 1.61 -5.08 6.02
N ASN A 13 2.81 -5.54 5.67
CA ASN A 13 3.48 -5.15 4.43
C ASN A 13 2.62 -5.60 3.24
N VAL A 14 2.52 -4.77 2.20
CA VAL A 14 1.70 -5.10 1.01
C VAL A 14 2.28 -6.37 0.37
N ASN A 15 1.44 -7.40 0.20
CA ASN A 15 1.90 -8.67 -0.37
C ASN A 15 2.19 -8.53 -1.87
N ARG A 16 3.00 -9.43 -2.45
CA ARG A 16 3.38 -9.43 -3.87
C ARG A 16 2.16 -9.38 -4.81
N ASP A 17 1.11 -10.15 -4.54
CA ASP A 17 -0.14 -10.13 -5.33
C ASP A 17 -0.82 -8.74 -5.28
N GLN A 18 -0.91 -8.15 -4.09
CA GLN A 18 -1.45 -6.81 -3.91
C GLN A 18 -0.60 -5.77 -4.65
N LYS A 19 0.73 -5.90 -4.63
CA LYS A 19 1.62 -5.02 -5.41
C LYS A 19 1.35 -5.11 -6.90
N LEU A 20 1.19 -6.32 -7.43
CA LEU A 20 0.84 -6.53 -8.83
C LEU A 20 -0.50 -5.85 -9.17
N LYS A 21 -1.53 -6.10 -8.36
CA LYS A 21 -2.85 -5.47 -8.52
C LYS A 21 -2.79 -3.94 -8.46
N ILE A 22 -2.00 -3.35 -7.56
CA ILE A 22 -1.81 -1.90 -7.48
C ILE A 22 -1.27 -1.37 -8.81
N LEU A 23 -0.22 -2.01 -9.35
CA LEU A 23 0.41 -1.58 -10.60
C LEU A 23 -0.51 -1.77 -11.80
N THR A 24 -1.24 -2.89 -11.87
CA THR A 24 -2.22 -3.15 -12.92
C THR A 24 -3.36 -2.12 -12.90
N LEU A 25 -3.95 -1.87 -11.73
CA LEU A 25 -5.04 -0.89 -11.60
C LEU A 25 -4.56 0.53 -11.89
N TYR A 26 -3.35 0.89 -11.44
CA TYR A 26 -2.77 2.21 -11.73
C TYR A 26 -2.47 2.39 -13.22
N GLY A 27 -1.93 1.36 -13.88
CA GLY A 27 -1.72 1.35 -15.33
C GLY A 27 -3.01 1.42 -16.15
N ALA A 28 -4.12 0.89 -15.60
CA ALA A 28 -5.46 1.03 -16.17
C ALA A 28 -6.10 2.41 -15.93
N GLY A 29 -5.44 3.32 -15.21
CA GLY A 29 -5.90 4.69 -14.97
C GLY A 29 -6.68 4.89 -13.67
N HIS A 30 -6.79 3.89 -12.80
CA HIS A 30 -7.49 4.06 -11.52
C HIS A 30 -6.75 5.00 -10.57
N GLY A 31 -7.51 5.81 -9.83
CA GLY A 31 -6.97 6.71 -8.83
C GLY A 31 -6.39 5.97 -7.62
N ARG A 32 -5.33 6.54 -7.01
CA ARG A 32 -4.70 5.97 -5.80
C ARG A 32 -5.67 5.78 -4.63
N LYS A 33 -6.73 6.60 -4.56
CA LYS A 33 -7.78 6.48 -3.54
C LYS A 33 -8.63 5.23 -3.80
N GLU A 34 -9.13 5.06 -5.02
CA GLU A 34 -9.93 3.90 -5.42
C GLU A 34 -9.17 2.58 -5.21
N ILE A 35 -7.88 2.55 -5.59
CA ILE A 35 -7.03 1.36 -5.40
C ILE A 35 -6.88 1.01 -3.91
N ALA A 36 -6.71 2.02 -3.05
CA ALA A 36 -6.59 1.82 -1.61
C ALA A 36 -7.88 1.25 -1.00
N GLU A 37 -9.04 1.77 -1.41
CA GLU A 37 -10.35 1.29 -0.98
C GLU A 37 -10.60 -0.14 -1.47
N HIS A 38 -10.26 -0.44 -2.73
CA HIS A 38 -10.46 -1.75 -3.35
C HIS A 38 -9.60 -2.85 -2.70
N LEU A 39 -8.35 -2.53 -2.35
CA LEU A 39 -7.40 -3.48 -1.77
C LEU A 39 -7.36 -3.46 -0.23
N LYS A 40 -8.18 -2.61 0.40
CA LYS A 40 -8.23 -2.39 1.86
C LYS A 40 -6.85 -2.10 2.46
N ILE A 41 -6.09 -1.22 1.79
CA ILE A 41 -4.76 -0.76 2.22
C ILE A 41 -4.72 0.75 2.32
N THR A 42 -3.63 1.30 2.87
CA THR A 42 -3.49 2.75 2.99
C THR A 42 -3.06 3.39 1.66
N ARG A 43 -3.48 4.64 1.43
CA ARG A 43 -3.01 5.44 0.28
C ARG A 43 -1.49 5.60 0.26
N ALA A 44 -0.86 5.62 1.43
CA ALA A 44 0.59 5.68 1.57
C ALA A 44 1.26 4.41 1.03
N GLN A 45 0.72 3.23 1.33
CA GLN A 45 1.19 1.96 0.79
C GLN A 45 1.03 1.87 -0.73
N VAL A 46 -0.10 2.37 -1.27
CA VAL A 46 -0.31 2.47 -2.72
C VAL A 46 0.74 3.37 -3.36
N LYS A 47 0.92 4.59 -2.83
CA LYS A 47 1.95 5.54 -3.32
C LYS A 47 3.34 4.91 -3.29
N TYR A 48 3.72 4.34 -2.16
CA TYR A 48 5.02 3.70 -1.98
C TYR A 48 5.23 2.58 -3.01
N THR A 49 4.24 1.70 -3.19
CA THR A 49 4.31 0.60 -4.15
C THR A 49 4.50 1.09 -5.58
N ILE A 50 3.75 2.11 -6.01
CA ILE A 50 3.89 2.71 -7.34
C ILE A 50 5.29 3.30 -7.50
N THR A 51 5.75 4.11 -6.55
CA THR A 51 7.08 4.74 -6.60
C THR A 51 8.20 3.70 -6.63
N THR A 52 8.15 2.67 -5.79
CA THR A 52 9.15 1.59 -5.81
C THR A 52 9.05 0.69 -7.03
N GLY A 53 7.86 0.50 -7.60
CA GLY A 53 7.64 -0.31 -8.79
C GLY A 53 8.16 0.35 -10.07
N GLN A 54 8.10 1.69 -10.17
CA GLN A 54 8.63 2.45 -11.30
C GLN A 54 10.17 2.55 -11.28
N LEU A 55 10.82 2.39 -10.13
CA LEU A 55 12.28 2.43 -10.00
C LEU A 55 12.99 1.16 -10.53
N TYR A 56 12.23 0.07 -10.77
CA TYR A 56 12.76 -1.21 -11.26
C TYR A 56 12.26 -1.56 -12.68
N GLY A 57 11.57 -0.64 -13.36
CA GLY A 57 11.08 -0.77 -14.73
C GLY A 57 11.94 -0.02 -15.72
#